data_AF-A0A7W8PG42-F1
#
_entry.id   AF-A0A7W8PG42-F1
#
_cell.length_a   1.000
_cell.length_b   1.000
_cell.length_c   1.000
_cell.angle_alpha   90.00
_cell.angle_beta   90.00
_cell.angle_gamma   90.00
#
_symmetry.space_group_name_H-M   'P 1'
#
loop_
_entity.id
_entity.type
_entity.pdbx_description
1 polymer ?
#
loop_
_entity_poly.entity_id
_entity_poly.type
_entity_poly.pdbx_seq_one_letter_code
_entity_poly.pdbx_strand_id
1 'polypeptide(L)'
;MTVSVQTIAERLCAGGVIPYLGPALLALCPDTAVPATPLALAEIITAKVSVLHKIRTRLTQAAQFIENFKHRKSLVSVMNEAFAMTPTPSALHCALAAIGAGLVVDSWSDDTFACTLAQARAAGRLGAVAGAVAGRAFRPLVRGL
;
A
#
# COMPACT_ATOMS: atom_id res chain seq x y z
N MET A 1 2.24 -22.98 20.14
CA MET A 1 3.58 -22.35 20.19
C MET A 1 3.38 -20.85 20.18
N THR A 2 3.80 -20.16 21.25
CA THR A 2 3.75 -18.69 21.34
C THR A 2 5.10 -18.15 20.93
N VAL A 3 5.14 -17.30 19.90
CA VAL A 3 6.37 -16.59 19.49
C VAL A 3 6.40 -15.25 20.21
N SER A 4 7.53 -14.88 20.80
CA SER A 4 7.68 -13.58 21.47
C SER A 4 7.90 -12.46 20.45
N VAL A 5 7.61 -11.21 20.86
CA VAL A 5 7.86 -10.03 20.03
C VAL A 5 9.36 -9.88 19.74
N GLN A 6 10.21 -10.22 20.71
CA GLN A 6 11.67 -10.20 20.58
C GLN A 6 12.14 -11.16 19.49
N THR A 7 11.62 -12.40 19.48
CA THR A 7 11.96 -13.37 18.43
C THR A 7 11.51 -12.88 17.05
N ILE A 8 10.35 -12.21 16.95
CA ILE A 8 9.90 -11.64 15.68
C ILE A 8 10.87 -10.54 15.22
N ALA A 9 11.25 -9.62 16.12
CA ALA A 9 12.18 -8.53 15.82
C ALA A 9 13.55 -9.05 15.38
N GLU A 10 14.12 -10.03 16.08
CA GLU A 10 15.39 -10.67 15.74
C GLU A 10 15.34 -11.31 14.34
N ARG A 11 14.27 -12.05 14.03
CA ARG A 11 14.13 -12.70 12.72
C ARG A 11 13.86 -11.70 11.60
N LEU A 12 13.17 -10.59 11.88
CA LEU A 12 13.01 -9.49 10.91
C LEU A 12 14.36 -8.85 10.59
N CYS A 13 15.17 -8.54 11.61
CA CYS A 13 16.52 -7.99 11.44
C CYS A 13 17.46 -8.96 10.70
N ALA A 14 17.32 -10.27 10.95
CA ALA A 14 18.08 -11.30 10.26
C ALA A 14 17.57 -11.61 8.83
N GLY A 15 16.49 -10.97 8.37
CA GLY A 15 15.86 -11.27 7.08
C GLY A 15 15.20 -12.64 7.00
N GLY A 16 14.98 -13.31 8.13
CA GLY A 16 14.36 -14.63 8.23
C GLY A 16 12.83 -14.62 8.22
N VAL A 17 12.21 -13.44 8.14
CA VAL A 17 10.76 -13.23 8.04
C VAL A 17 10.47 -12.14 7.00
N ILE A 18 9.41 -12.35 6.21
CA ILE A 18 8.92 -11.40 5.22
C ILE A 18 7.64 -10.74 5.77
N PRO A 19 7.67 -9.46 6.16
CA PRO A 19 6.47 -8.77 6.61
C PRO A 19 5.50 -8.51 5.45
N TYR A 20 4.21 -8.74 5.72
CA TYR A 20 3.10 -8.47 4.82
C TYR A 20 2.31 -7.28 5.37
N LEU A 21 2.31 -6.17 4.64
CA LEU A 21 1.68 -4.91 5.04
C LEU A 21 0.37 -4.76 4.28
N GLY A 22 -0.72 -4.58 5.02
CA GLY A 22 -2.03 -4.32 4.47
C GLY A 22 -2.53 -2.91 4.84
N PRO A 23 -3.70 -2.50 4.32
CA PRO A 23 -4.27 -1.18 4.54
C PRO A 23 -4.46 -0.79 6.00
N ALA A 24 -4.64 -1.77 6.89
CA ALA A 24 -4.81 -1.54 8.33
C ALA A 24 -3.59 -0.84 8.96
N LEU A 25 -2.43 -0.89 8.31
CA LEU A 25 -1.24 -0.17 8.75
C LEU A 25 -1.43 1.36 8.75
N LEU A 26 -2.32 1.87 7.88
CA LEU A 26 -2.68 3.29 7.82
C LEU A 26 -3.36 3.78 9.11
N ALA A 27 -3.97 2.89 9.90
CA ALA A 27 -4.54 3.25 11.20
C ALA A 27 -3.49 3.74 12.22
N LEU A 28 -2.21 3.51 11.95
CA LEU A 28 -1.10 4.01 12.76
C LEU A 28 -0.58 5.38 12.28
N CYS A 29 -1.05 5.87 11.13
CA CYS A 29 -0.65 7.17 10.62
C CYS A 29 -1.43 8.28 11.36
N PRO A 30 -0.81 9.44 11.63
CA PRO A 30 -1.48 10.56 12.28
C PRO A 30 -2.59 11.16 11.39
N ASP A 31 -2.49 10.98 10.08
CA ASP A 31 -3.42 11.41 9.05
C ASP A 31 -3.85 10.23 8.16
N THR A 32 -5.13 9.85 8.19
CA THR A 32 -5.69 8.87 7.24
C THR A 32 -6.45 9.61 6.15
N ALA A 33 -5.74 10.00 5.10
CA ALA A 33 -6.31 10.81 4.02
C ALA A 33 -6.57 10.04 2.71
N VAL A 34 -6.36 8.73 2.74
CA VAL A 34 -6.62 7.77 1.65
C VAL A 34 -7.52 6.65 2.18
N PRO A 35 -8.26 5.92 1.32
CA PRO A 35 -9.14 4.85 1.80
C PRO A 35 -8.32 3.73 2.46
N ALA A 36 -8.55 3.53 3.76
CA ALA A 36 -7.86 2.52 4.56
C ALA A 36 -8.59 1.16 4.63
N THR A 37 -9.60 0.95 3.79
CA THR A 37 -10.27 -0.35 3.67
C THR A 37 -10.70 -0.64 2.23
N PRO A 38 -10.83 -1.92 1.85
CA PRO A 38 -11.40 -2.29 0.55
C PRO A 38 -12.82 -1.76 0.33
N LEU A 39 -13.63 -1.70 1.39
CA LEU A 39 -15.00 -1.19 1.29
C LEU A 39 -15.00 0.33 0.99
N ALA A 40 -14.22 1.11 1.72
CA ALA A 40 -14.11 2.55 1.48
C ALA A 40 -13.63 2.86 0.06
N LEU A 41 -12.66 2.08 -0.45
CA LEU A 41 -12.20 2.22 -1.82
C LEU A 41 -13.29 1.83 -2.85
N ALA A 42 -14.04 0.76 -2.59
CA ALA A 42 -15.16 0.35 -3.45
C ALA A 42 -16.25 1.44 -3.52
N GLU A 43 -16.57 2.08 -2.39
CA GLU A 43 -17.52 3.19 -2.34
C GLU A 43 -17.05 4.38 -3.17
N ILE A 44 -15.78 4.79 -3.05
CA ILE A 44 -15.19 5.85 -3.86
C ILE A 44 -15.27 5.53 -5.36
N ILE A 45 -14.88 4.30 -5.74
CA ILE A 45 -14.89 3.86 -7.14
C ILE A 45 -16.31 3.88 -7.70
N THR A 46 -17.27 3.32 -6.97
CA THR A 46 -18.64 3.12 -7.47
C THR A 46 -19.52 4.36 -7.38
N ALA A 47 -19.12 5.36 -6.58
CA ALA A 47 -19.69 6.70 -6.64
C ALA A 47 -19.36 7.43 -7.95
N LYS A 48 -18.20 7.13 -8.57
CA LYS A 48 -17.74 7.80 -9.81
C LYS A 48 -18.04 7.00 -11.07
N VAL A 49 -18.09 5.67 -10.98
CA VAL A 49 -18.33 4.78 -12.12
C VAL A 49 -19.43 3.78 -11.77
N SER A 50 -20.53 3.81 -12.52
CA SER A 50 -21.67 2.93 -12.26
C SER A 50 -21.32 1.45 -12.51
N VAL A 51 -21.68 0.61 -11.55
CA VAL A 51 -21.55 -0.86 -11.60
C VAL A 51 -22.87 -1.54 -11.25
N LEU A 52 -22.95 -2.86 -11.39
CA LEU A 52 -24.13 -3.61 -10.94
C LEU A 52 -24.30 -3.47 -9.42
N HIS A 53 -25.54 -3.26 -8.98
CA HIS A 53 -25.87 -3.05 -7.57
C HIS A 53 -25.26 -4.13 -6.65
N LYS A 54 -25.32 -5.41 -7.05
CA LYS A 54 -24.81 -6.55 -6.27
C LYS A 54 -23.29 -6.58 -6.02
N ILE A 55 -22.49 -5.83 -6.79
CA ILE A 55 -21.02 -5.81 -6.66
C ILE A 55 -20.47 -4.47 -6.15
N ARG A 56 -21.32 -3.49 -5.84
CA ARG A 56 -20.87 -2.12 -5.53
C ARG A 56 -20.00 -2.00 -4.27
N THR A 57 -20.12 -2.95 -3.34
CA THR A 57 -19.33 -3.02 -2.11
C THR A 57 -18.18 -4.03 -2.19
N ARG A 58 -17.97 -4.66 -3.36
CA ARG A 58 -16.97 -5.71 -3.58
C ARG A 58 -15.86 -5.17 -4.47
N LEU A 59 -14.83 -4.59 -3.87
CA LEU A 59 -13.74 -3.86 -4.55
C LEU A 59 -13.24 -4.55 -5.83
N THR A 60 -12.81 -5.81 -5.72
CA THR A 60 -12.23 -6.55 -6.87
C THR A 60 -13.26 -6.83 -7.96
N GLN A 61 -14.50 -7.16 -7.60
CA GLN A 61 -15.58 -7.40 -8.57
C GLN A 61 -16.01 -6.10 -9.27
N ALA A 62 -16.08 -4.99 -8.52
CA ALA A 62 -16.37 -3.67 -9.08
C ALA A 62 -15.26 -3.22 -10.04
N ALA A 63 -13.98 -3.34 -9.64
CA ALA A 63 -12.83 -3.02 -10.48
C ALA A 63 -12.84 -3.84 -11.78
N GLN A 64 -12.98 -5.17 -11.67
CA GLN A 64 -13.04 -6.06 -12.83
C GLN A 64 -14.21 -5.74 -13.77
N PHE A 65 -15.38 -5.40 -13.23
CA PHE A 65 -16.53 -5.00 -14.03
C PHE A 65 -16.26 -3.71 -14.81
N ILE A 66 -15.64 -2.72 -14.18
CA ILE A 66 -15.27 -1.45 -14.82
C ILE A 66 -14.25 -1.69 -15.93
N GLU A 67 -13.25 -2.54 -15.70
CA GLU A 67 -12.26 -2.89 -16.72
C GLU A 67 -12.89 -3.57 -17.94
N ASN A 68 -13.84 -4.49 -17.72
CA ASN A 68 -14.44 -5.28 -18.80
C ASN A 68 -15.56 -4.56 -19.56
N PHE A 69 -16.39 -3.77 -18.87
CA PHE A 69 -17.65 -3.25 -19.43
C PHE A 69 -17.73 -1.73 -19.50
N LYS A 70 -16.74 -1.01 -18.95
CA LYS A 70 -16.65 0.44 -19.01
C LYS A 70 -15.37 0.81 -19.74
N HIS A 71 -14.44 1.48 -19.07
CA HIS A 71 -13.13 1.80 -19.60
C HIS A 71 -12.08 1.69 -18.49
N ARG A 72 -10.99 0.95 -18.73
CA ARG A 72 -9.86 0.86 -17.81
C ARG A 72 -9.35 2.25 -17.38
N LYS A 73 -9.34 3.23 -18.28
CA LYS A 73 -8.93 4.62 -18.00
C LYS A 73 -9.76 5.28 -16.90
N SER A 74 -11.05 4.97 -16.80
CA SER A 74 -11.90 5.48 -15.71
C SER A 74 -11.47 4.93 -14.36
N LEU A 75 -11.22 3.61 -14.27
CA LEU A 75 -10.69 3.01 -13.04
C LEU A 75 -9.35 3.62 -12.65
N VAL A 76 -8.43 3.79 -13.61
CA VAL A 76 -7.12 4.43 -13.36
C VAL A 76 -7.28 5.84 -12.81
N SER A 77 -8.15 6.66 -13.41
CA SER A 77 -8.38 8.03 -12.95
C SER A 77 -8.86 8.06 -11.51
N VAL A 78 -9.86 7.23 -11.18
CA VAL A 78 -10.42 7.20 -9.82
C VAL A 78 -9.41 6.68 -8.80
N MET A 79 -8.59 5.67 -9.15
CA MET A 79 -7.51 5.19 -8.29
C MET A 79 -6.46 6.28 -8.03
N ASN A 80 -6.04 7.01 -9.06
CA ASN A 80 -5.09 8.11 -8.93
C ASN A 80 -5.63 9.25 -8.05
N GLU A 81 -6.93 9.52 -8.12
CA GLU A 81 -7.58 10.52 -7.29
C GLU A 81 -7.73 10.05 -5.83
N ALA A 82 -8.11 8.78 -5.61
CA ALA A 82 -8.28 8.19 -4.28
C ALA A 82 -6.97 8.13 -3.48
N PHE A 83 -5.84 7.97 -4.16
CA PHE A 83 -4.49 7.90 -3.57
C PHE A 83 -3.63 9.11 -3.98
N ALA A 84 -4.25 10.27 -4.24
CA ALA A 84 -3.53 11.45 -4.68
C ALA A 84 -2.56 12.00 -3.61
N MET A 85 -2.90 11.80 -2.33
CA MET A 85 -2.08 12.22 -1.19
C MET A 85 -1.31 11.04 -0.60
N THR A 86 -0.12 11.32 -0.07
CA THR A 86 0.69 10.35 0.66
C THR A 86 0.55 10.64 2.16
N PRO A 87 -0.04 9.73 2.96
CA PRO A 87 -0.09 9.85 4.41
C PRO A 87 1.29 10.03 5.04
N THR A 88 1.33 10.67 6.22
CA THR A 88 2.56 10.73 7.01
C THR A 88 2.86 9.34 7.58
N PRO A 89 4.07 8.79 7.36
CA PRO A 89 4.39 7.44 7.81
C PRO A 89 4.43 7.34 9.34
N SER A 90 3.85 6.26 9.85
CA SER A 90 3.93 5.93 11.28
C SER A 90 5.32 5.45 11.68
N ALA A 91 5.58 5.39 13.00
CA ALA A 91 6.83 4.83 13.54
C ALA A 91 7.11 3.40 13.06
N LEU A 92 6.06 2.59 12.84
CA LEU A 92 6.21 1.23 12.34
C LEU A 92 6.66 1.20 10.86
N HIS A 93 6.16 2.11 10.02
CA HIS A 93 6.65 2.24 8.64
C HIS A 93 8.14 2.57 8.63
N CYS A 94 8.55 3.55 9.45
CA CYS A 94 9.94 3.97 9.57
C CYS A 94 10.84 2.83 10.08
N ALA A 95 10.41 2.09 11.10
CA ALA A 95 11.16 0.96 11.65
C ALA A 95 11.34 -0.16 10.62
N LEU A 96 10.28 -0.54 9.90
CA LEU A 96 10.33 -1.57 8.86
C LEU A 96 11.21 -1.14 7.67
N ALA A 97 11.15 0.13 7.30
CA ALA A 97 12.01 0.69 6.24
C ALA A 97 13.49 0.77 6.65
N ALA A 98 13.80 0.90 7.94
CA ALA A 98 15.17 0.99 8.46
C ALA A 98 15.80 -0.38 8.77
N ILE A 99 15.00 -1.38 9.18
CA ILE A 99 15.47 -2.73 9.54
C ILE A 99 16.15 -3.44 8.35
N GLY A 100 15.86 -3.03 7.12
CA GLY A 100 16.48 -3.63 5.95
C GLY A 100 16.07 -5.08 5.72
N ALA A 101 14.84 -5.45 6.09
CA ALA A 101 14.29 -6.77 5.84
C ALA A 101 14.47 -7.12 4.36
N GLY A 102 15.08 -8.26 4.03
CA GLY A 102 15.48 -8.60 2.66
C GLY A 102 14.34 -8.49 1.63
N LEU A 103 13.10 -8.75 2.07
CA LEU A 103 11.87 -8.51 1.32
C LEU A 103 10.75 -8.03 2.25
N VAL A 104 10.01 -7.03 1.79
CA VAL A 104 8.73 -6.59 2.38
C VAL A 104 7.67 -6.64 1.30
N VAL A 105 6.50 -7.17 1.64
CA VAL A 105 5.34 -7.18 0.75
C VAL A 105 4.35 -6.14 1.21
N ASP A 106 4.18 -5.10 0.41
CA ASP A 106 3.14 -4.10 0.61
C ASP A 106 1.97 -4.38 -0.33
N SER A 107 0.81 -4.67 0.24
CA SER A 107 -0.38 -5.09 -0.49
C SER A 107 -1.43 -3.99 -0.65
N TRP A 108 -1.12 -2.75 -0.27
CA TRP A 108 -2.03 -1.63 -0.47
C TRP A 108 -1.56 -0.69 -1.58
N SER A 109 -2.47 0.15 -2.07
CA SER A 109 -2.24 1.03 -3.22
C SER A 109 -1.75 2.43 -2.85
N ASP A 110 -1.58 2.71 -1.55
CA ASP A 110 -1.06 4.00 -1.10
C ASP A 110 0.47 4.07 -1.23
N ASP A 111 1.00 5.30 -1.15
CA ASP A 111 2.43 5.56 -1.35
C ASP A 111 3.24 5.59 -0.03
N THR A 112 2.63 5.39 1.15
CA THR A 112 3.24 5.67 2.47
C THR A 112 4.51 4.86 2.71
N PHE A 113 4.44 3.53 2.60
CA PHE A 113 5.60 2.67 2.82
C PHE A 113 6.61 2.81 1.68
N ALA A 114 6.15 2.90 0.43
CA ALA A 114 7.01 3.06 -0.74
C ALA A 114 7.88 4.34 -0.65
N CYS A 115 7.29 5.47 -0.28
CA CYS A 115 8.00 6.73 -0.05
C CYS A 115 8.97 6.64 1.12
N THR A 116 8.55 6.03 2.24
CA THR A 116 9.40 5.87 3.43
C THR A 116 10.62 5.00 3.12
N LEU A 117 10.43 3.90 2.39
CA LEU A 117 11.49 3.01 1.96
C LEU A 117 12.46 3.70 1.00
N ALA A 118 11.96 4.51 0.06
CA ALA A 118 12.79 5.31 -0.84
C ALA A 118 13.66 6.32 -0.07
N GLN A 119 13.08 7.01 0.92
CA GLN A 119 13.81 7.95 1.78
C GLN A 119 14.88 7.25 2.63
N ALA A 120 14.58 6.07 3.19
CA ALA A 120 15.55 5.27 3.93
C ALA A 120 16.74 4.84 3.04
N ARG A 121 16.47 4.47 1.78
CA ARG A 121 17.52 4.12 0.79
C ARG A 121 18.41 5.31 0.48
N ALA A 122 17.81 6.46 0.17
CA ALA A 122 18.53 7.69 -0.16
C ALA A 122 19.43 8.15 0.99
N ALA A 123 19.02 7.93 2.24
CA ALA A 123 19.79 8.28 3.43
C ALA A 123 20.91 7.26 3.76
N GLY A 124 21.17 6.25 2.91
CA GLY A 124 22.20 5.24 3.15
C GLY A 124 21.91 4.31 4.34
N ARG A 125 20.65 4.25 4.80
CA ARG A 125 20.27 3.48 5.98
C ARG A 125 19.91 2.03 5.69
N LEU A 126 20.30 1.50 4.52
CA LEU A 126 19.83 0.21 4.02
C LEU A 126 20.94 -0.69 3.45
N GLY A 127 20.90 -1.98 3.79
CA GLY A 127 21.42 -3.07 2.97
C GLY A 127 20.48 -3.37 1.79
N ALA A 128 20.92 -4.15 0.79
CA ALA A 128 20.15 -4.38 -0.44
C ALA A 128 18.80 -5.08 -0.18
N VAL A 129 17.70 -4.32 -0.12
CA VAL A 129 16.33 -4.82 0.01
C VAL A 129 15.62 -4.83 -1.34
N ALA A 130 15.02 -5.97 -1.71
CA ALA A 130 14.06 -6.03 -2.81
C ALA A 130 12.65 -5.74 -2.25
N GLY A 131 12.00 -4.67 -2.71
CA GLY A 131 10.62 -4.36 -2.31
C GLY A 131 9.65 -4.77 -3.40
N ALA A 132 8.63 -5.57 -3.07
CA ALA A 132 7.51 -5.85 -3.97
C ALA A 132 6.27 -5.10 -3.45
N VAL A 133 5.85 -4.07 -4.19
CA VAL A 133 4.65 -3.28 -3.88
C VAL A 133 3.56 -3.68 -4.88
N ALA A 134 2.50 -4.34 -4.39
CA ALA A 134 1.35 -4.70 -5.20
C ALA A 134 0.45 -3.47 -5.37
N GLY A 135 0.47 -2.86 -6.56
CA GLY A 135 -0.36 -1.67 -6.86
C GLY A 135 0.31 -0.64 -7.76
N ARG A 136 1.62 -0.74 -7.99
CA ARG A 136 2.42 0.20 -8.82
C ARG A 136 2.04 0.30 -10.29
N ALA A 137 1.02 -0.42 -10.77
CA ALA A 137 0.63 -0.41 -12.18
C ALA A 137 0.12 0.95 -12.70
N PHE A 138 -0.04 1.97 -11.82
CA PHE A 138 -0.71 3.23 -12.18
C PHE A 138 0.08 4.53 -11.94
N ARG A 139 1.22 4.48 -11.22
CA ARG A 139 2.07 5.67 -11.03
C ARG A 139 3.56 5.32 -11.18
N PRO A 140 4.30 5.95 -12.11
CA PRO A 140 5.74 5.94 -12.05
C PRO A 140 6.18 6.68 -10.78
N LEU A 141 7.04 6.05 -10.00
CA LEU A 141 7.72 6.67 -8.86
C LEU A 141 8.76 7.67 -9.37
N VAL A 142 8.33 8.73 -10.04
CA VAL A 142 9.20 9.80 -10.53
C VAL A 142 8.45 11.13 -10.50
N ARG A 143 8.47 11.78 -9.32
CA ARG A 143 8.48 13.24 -9.24
C ARG A 143 9.64 13.60 -8.31
N GLY A 144 10.74 14.06 -8.89
CA GLY A 144 11.88 14.63 -8.17
C GLY A 144 13.17 13.82 -8.18
N LEU A 145 13.71 13.58 -9.38
CA LEU A 145 15.10 13.91 -9.70
C LEU A 145 15.05 14.91 -10.85
#